data_AF-A0A4Q5SJD5-F1
#
_entry.id   AF-A0A4Q5SJD5-F1
#
_cell.length_a   1.000
_cell.length_b   1.000
_cell.length_c   1.000
_cell.angle_alpha   90.00
_cell.angle_beta   90.00
_cell.angle_gamma   90.00
#
_symmetry.space_group_name_H-M   'P 1'
#
loop_
_entity.id
_entity.type
_entity.pdbx_description
1 polymer ?
#
loop_
_entity_poly.entity_id
_entity_poly.type
_entity_poly.pdbx_seq_one_letter_code
_entity_poly.pdbx_strand_id
1 'polypeptide(L)'
;MKRIVVAGGGTAGWMAAAAIARTMARTVEVTLVESDAIGTIGVGESTIPPLVTYNRLLGINEAEFMRATQATFKLGILFDNWKVDGDRYFHSFGFTGKDHWSAGFQHFWLAGRSKGHQQPYDDYCL
;
A
#
# COMPACT_ATOMS: atom_id res chain seq x y z
N MET A 1 8.28 7.79 31.45
CA MET A 1 7.24 6.72 31.39
C MET A 1 7.89 5.52 30.71
N LYS A 2 7.85 4.30 31.29
CA LYS A 2 8.76 3.19 30.88
C LYS A 2 8.09 1.94 30.28
N ARG A 3 6.76 1.88 30.18
CA ARG A 3 6.03 0.69 29.71
C ARG A 3 4.86 1.05 28.79
N ILE A 4 4.72 0.31 27.69
CA ILE A 4 3.61 0.40 26.73
C ILE A 4 2.96 -0.99 26.65
N VAL A 5 1.63 -1.03 26.79
CA VAL A 5 0.85 -2.26 26.62
C VAL A 5 0.00 -2.13 25.35
N VAL A 6 0.14 -3.08 24.43
CA VAL A 6 -0.68 -3.24 23.23
C VAL A 6 -1.76 -4.29 23.55
N ALA A 7 -3.01 -3.86 23.69
CA ALA A 7 -4.13 -4.73 23.99
C ALA A 7 -4.81 -5.20 22.70
N GLY A 8 -4.57 -6.45 22.31
CA GLY A 8 -5.05 -7.05 21.08
C GLY A 8 -3.89 -7.41 20.13
N GLY A 9 -4.01 -8.58 19.51
CA GLY A 9 -3.07 -9.09 18.53
C GLY A 9 -3.46 -8.76 17.10
N GLY A 10 -3.36 -9.76 16.21
CA GLY A 10 -3.63 -9.61 14.78
C GLY A 10 -2.72 -8.56 14.11
N THR A 11 -3.08 -8.13 12.90
CA THR A 11 -2.27 -7.20 12.10
C THR A 11 -2.00 -5.89 12.85
N ALA A 12 -3.04 -5.28 13.44
CA ALA A 12 -2.92 -3.99 14.12
C ALA A 12 -1.97 -4.06 15.34
N GLY A 13 -2.17 -5.06 16.22
CA GLY A 13 -1.38 -5.21 17.45
C GLY A 13 0.08 -5.53 17.16
N TRP A 14 0.33 -6.51 16.30
CA TRP A 14 1.69 -6.93 15.98
C TRP A 14 2.46 -5.88 15.19
N MET A 15 1.81 -5.15 14.25
CA MET A 15 2.47 -4.04 13.56
C MET A 15 2.83 -2.89 14.52
N ALA A 16 1.95 -2.55 15.46
CA ALA A 16 2.22 -1.52 16.46
C ALA A 16 3.38 -1.94 17.38
N ALA A 17 3.32 -3.14 17.97
CA ALA A 17 4.34 -3.64 18.87
C ALA A 17 5.71 -3.72 18.20
N ALA A 18 5.79 -4.23 16.96
CA ALA A 18 7.04 -4.35 16.23
C ALA A 18 7.67 -2.98 15.89
N ALA A 19 6.86 -1.99 15.49
CA ALA A 19 7.36 -0.65 15.20
C ALA A 19 7.87 0.06 16.47
N ILE A 20 7.14 -0.04 17.58
CA ILE A 20 7.54 0.54 18.87
C ILE A 20 8.81 -0.16 19.38
N ALA A 21 8.85 -1.49 19.36
CA ALA A 21 10.03 -2.24 19.77
C ALA A 21 11.25 -1.86 18.92
N ARG A 22 11.10 -1.73 17.60
CA ARG A 22 12.22 -1.34 16.72
C ARG A 22 12.75 0.07 17.01
N THR A 23 11.85 1.03 17.20
CA THR A 23 12.21 2.46 17.23
C THR A 23 12.49 2.98 18.64
N MET A 24 11.96 2.30 19.67
CA MET A 24 12.00 2.76 21.06
C MET A 24 12.52 1.70 22.05
N ALA A 25 13.10 0.57 21.59
CA ALA A 25 13.58 -0.50 22.48
C ALA A 25 14.47 -0.05 23.64
N ARG A 26 15.22 1.06 23.50
CA ARG A 26 16.12 1.58 24.55
C ARG A 26 15.41 2.40 25.62
N THR A 27 14.16 2.81 25.38
CA THR A 27 13.43 3.77 26.21
C THR A 27 12.13 3.21 26.77
N VAL A 28 11.53 2.21 26.11
CA VAL A 28 10.25 1.61 26.53
C VAL A 28 10.32 0.09 26.51
N GLU A 29 9.70 -0.52 27.51
CA GLU A 29 9.33 -1.93 27.50
C GLU A 29 7.94 -2.07 26.86
N VAL A 30 7.79 -3.00 25.91
CA VAL A 30 6.54 -3.24 25.16
C VAL A 30 5.99 -4.61 25.54
N THR A 31 4.72 -4.66 25.94
CA THR A 31 3.99 -5.90 26.19
C THR A 31 2.78 -5.96 25.26
N LEU A 32 2.61 -7.06 24.53
CA LEU A 32 1.39 -7.33 23.77
C LEU A 32 0.56 -8.37 24.51
N VAL A 33 -0.73 -8.14 24.63
CA VAL A 33 -1.70 -9.08 25.22
C VAL A 33 -2.69 -9.47 24.14
N GLU A 34 -2.71 -10.74 23.76
CA GLU A 34 -3.68 -11.29 22.80
C GLU A 34 -4.30 -12.59 23.34
N SER A 35 -5.38 -13.03 22.69
CA SER A 35 -6.11 -14.25 23.05
C SER A 35 -5.99 -15.26 21.91
N ASP A 36 -5.49 -16.47 22.21
CA ASP A 36 -5.40 -17.57 21.25
C ASP A 36 -6.78 -18.01 20.72
N ALA A 37 -7.86 -17.65 21.42
CA ALA A 37 -9.23 -17.93 20.97
C ALA A 37 -9.67 -17.06 19.78
N ILE A 38 -8.91 -16.00 19.45
CA ILE A 38 -9.21 -15.07 18.36
C ILE A 38 -8.13 -15.25 17.28
N GLY A 39 -8.35 -16.22 16.40
CA GLY A 39 -7.47 -16.45 15.26
C GLY A 39 -7.63 -15.40 14.16
N THR A 40 -6.59 -15.22 13.35
CA THR A 40 -6.71 -14.52 12.07
C THR A 40 -7.48 -15.39 11.09
N ILE A 41 -8.40 -14.78 10.36
CA ILE A 41 -9.03 -15.43 9.21
C ILE A 41 -8.01 -15.35 8.06
N GLY A 42 -7.71 -16.47 7.40
CA GLY A 42 -6.81 -16.56 6.24
C GLY A 42 -7.37 -15.87 4.99
N VAL A 43 -7.78 -14.61 5.10
CA VAL A 43 -8.25 -13.79 3.99
C VAL A 43 -7.04 -13.14 3.33
N GLY A 44 -6.94 -13.24 2.01
CA GLY A 44 -5.94 -12.47 1.27
C GLY A 44 -6.21 -10.97 1.41
N GLU A 45 -5.22 -10.21 1.89
CA GLU A 45 -5.32 -8.76 2.05
C GLU A 45 -4.43 -8.05 1.03
N SER A 46 -4.97 -7.02 0.39
CA SER A 46 -4.22 -6.14 -0.49
C SER A 46 -3.66 -4.94 0.28
N THR A 47 -2.48 -4.48 -0.12
CA THR A 47 -1.79 -3.35 0.56
C THR A 47 -1.49 -2.21 -0.43
N ILE A 48 -0.76 -1.19 0.03
CA ILE A 48 -0.30 -0.03 -0.75
C ILE A 48 1.20 0.23 -0.48
N PRO A 49 1.92 1.00 -1.32
CA PRO A 49 3.38 1.18 -1.24
C PRO A 49 3.96 1.57 0.14
N PRO A 50 3.27 2.32 1.02
CA PRO A 50 3.77 2.60 2.38
C PRO A 50 4.21 1.37 3.20
N LEU A 51 3.66 0.17 2.95
CA LEU A 51 4.09 -1.04 3.65
C LEU A 51 5.55 -1.41 3.35
N VAL A 52 6.06 -1.08 2.15
CA VAL A 52 7.48 -1.26 1.80
C VAL A 52 8.35 -0.40 2.72
N THR A 53 7.97 0.85 2.95
CA THR A 53 8.67 1.76 3.87
C THR A 53 8.59 1.26 5.31
N TYR A 54 7.44 0.72 5.73
CA TYR A 54 7.28 0.09 7.04
C TYR A 54 8.27 -1.08 7.22
N ASN A 55 8.34 -2.01 6.27
CA ASN A 55 9.29 -3.12 6.34
C ASN A 55 10.76 -2.66 6.39
N ARG A 56 11.11 -1.62 5.63
CA ARG A 56 12.45 -1.00 5.69
C ARG A 56 12.77 -0.40 7.05
N LEU A 57 11.81 0.27 7.70
CA LEU A 57 11.96 0.78 9.06
C LEU A 57 12.29 -0.35 10.04
N LEU A 58 11.60 -1.49 9.91
CA LEU A 58 11.83 -2.66 10.75
C LEU A 58 13.11 -3.45 10.37
N GLY A 59 13.71 -3.17 9.22
CA GLY A 59 14.85 -3.94 8.70
C GLY A 59 14.45 -5.32 8.19
N ILE A 60 13.18 -5.51 7.81
CA ILE A 60 12.64 -6.75 7.28
C ILE A 60 13.03 -6.86 5.80
N ASN A 61 13.61 -8.00 5.42
CA ASN A 61 13.91 -8.29 4.03
C ASN A 61 12.61 -8.57 3.26
N GLU A 62 12.42 -7.89 2.13
CA GLU A 62 11.19 -7.98 1.34
C GLU A 62 10.94 -9.39 0.77
N ALA A 63 11.97 -10.05 0.24
CA ALA A 63 11.83 -11.39 -0.35
C ALA A 63 11.54 -12.45 0.72
N GLU A 64 12.06 -12.29 1.93
CA GLU A 64 11.75 -13.15 3.08
C GLU A 64 10.30 -12.94 3.54
N PHE A 65 9.89 -11.69 3.72
CA PHE A 65 8.52 -11.32 4.09
C PHE A 65 7.50 -11.87 3.10
N MET A 66 7.73 -11.70 1.79
CA MET A 66 6.81 -12.19 0.77
C MET A 66 6.69 -13.72 0.78
N ARG A 67 7.80 -14.44 0.98
CA ARG A 67 7.79 -15.90 1.08
C ARG A 67 7.01 -16.39 2.31
N ALA A 68 7.20 -15.72 3.45
CA ALA A 68 6.51 -16.07 4.69
C ALA A 68 5.00 -15.81 4.66
N THR A 69 4.55 -14.87 3.80
CA THR A 69 3.15 -14.43 3.73
C THR A 69 2.41 -14.89 2.47
N GLN A 70 3.08 -15.66 1.59
CA GLN A 70 2.54 -16.05 0.27
C GLN A 70 2.12 -14.84 -0.57
N ALA A 71 2.84 -13.72 -0.44
CA ALA A 71 2.49 -12.47 -1.10
C ALA A 71 2.87 -12.47 -2.59
N THR A 72 2.12 -11.70 -3.36
CA THR A 72 2.43 -11.33 -4.75
C THR A 72 2.62 -9.82 -4.87
N PHE A 73 3.16 -9.36 -6.00
CA PHE A 73 3.23 -7.92 -6.28
C PHE A 73 1.85 -7.36 -6.64
N LYS A 74 1.64 -6.09 -6.28
CA LYS A 74 0.45 -5.30 -6.64
C LYS A 74 0.89 -4.00 -7.29
N LEU A 75 0.43 -3.75 -8.51
CA LEU A 75 0.74 -2.54 -9.29
C LEU A 75 -0.37 -1.49 -9.27
N GLY A 76 -1.57 -1.86 -8.80
CA GLY A 76 -2.73 -0.98 -8.80
C GLY A 76 -4.01 -1.74 -8.50
N ILE A 77 -5.14 -1.15 -8.89
CA ILE A 77 -6.47 -1.75 -8.79
C ILE A 77 -7.15 -1.59 -10.15
N LEU A 78 -7.62 -2.71 -10.72
CA LEU A 78 -8.47 -2.70 -11.90
C LEU A 78 -9.92 -2.54 -11.45
N PHE A 79 -10.60 -1.52 -11.95
CA PHE A 79 -12.00 -1.25 -11.68
C PHE A 79 -12.85 -1.62 -12.90
N ASP A 80 -13.61 -2.71 -12.79
CA ASP A 80 -14.49 -3.22 -13.85
C ASP A 80 -15.96 -2.83 -13.63
N ASN A 81 -16.64 -2.34 -14.66
CA ASN A 81 -18.07 -1.99 -14.68
C ASN A 81 -18.49 -0.93 -13.64
N TRP A 82 -17.55 -0.13 -13.14
CA TRP A 82 -17.85 0.88 -12.11
C TRP A 82 -18.58 2.11 -12.67
N LYS A 83 -18.28 2.49 -13.91
CA LYS A 83 -18.88 3.67 -14.55
C LYS A 83 -20.14 3.29 -15.32
N VAL A 84 -20.00 2.31 -16.22
CA VAL A 84 -21.07 1.65 -16.99
C VAL A 84 -20.64 0.23 -17.31
N ASP A 85 -21.58 -0.64 -17.65
CA ASP A 85 -21.29 -2.02 -18.06
C ASP A 85 -20.37 -2.04 -19.28
N GLY A 86 -19.30 -2.83 -19.21
CA GLY A 86 -18.28 -2.96 -20.25
C GLY A 86 -17.09 -2.00 -20.10
N ASP A 87 -17.18 -0.95 -19.27
CA ASP A 87 -16.05 -0.04 -19.00
C ASP A 87 -15.08 -0.65 -17.99
N ARG A 88 -13.78 -0.41 -18.20
CA ARG A 88 -12.70 -0.78 -17.28
C ARG A 88 -11.66 0.34 -17.23
N TYR A 89 -11.09 0.59 -16.06
CA TYR A 89 -9.93 1.49 -15.93
C TYR A 89 -8.97 1.00 -14.84
N PHE A 90 -7.69 1.33 -14.98
CA PHE A 90 -6.65 0.90 -14.04
C PHE A 90 -6.19 2.06 -13.16
N HIS A 91 -6.46 1.98 -11.86
CA HIS A 91 -5.87 2.88 -10.87
C HIS A 91 -4.50 2.32 -10.45
N SER A 92 -3.47 2.66 -11.21
CA SER A 92 -2.09 2.29 -10.91
C SER A 92 -1.58 3.02 -9.67
N PHE A 93 -0.56 2.46 -9.04
CA PHE A 93 0.38 3.27 -8.26
C PHE A 93 1.27 4.07 -9.22
N GLY A 94 2.07 5.01 -8.70
CA GLY A 94 3.03 5.76 -9.50
C GLY A 94 2.49 7.07 -10.06
N PHE A 95 2.97 7.45 -11.24
CA PHE A 95 2.68 8.72 -11.90
C PHE A 95 2.19 8.47 -13.33
N THR A 96 1.39 9.40 -13.85
CA THR A 96 0.94 9.35 -15.24
C THR A 96 1.68 10.37 -16.09
N GLY A 97 2.34 9.92 -17.15
CA GLY A 97 3.00 10.78 -18.13
C GLY A 97 4.10 11.66 -17.52
N LYS A 98 4.22 12.88 -18.04
CA LYS A 98 5.23 13.85 -17.58
C LYS A 98 4.61 15.22 -17.37
N ASP A 99 4.74 15.72 -16.15
CA ASP A 99 4.27 17.04 -15.77
C ASP A 99 5.15 18.16 -16.32
N HIS A 100 4.55 19.35 -16.43
CA HIS A 100 5.25 20.62 -16.53
C HIS A 100 5.15 21.33 -15.18
N TRP A 101 6.15 22.16 -14.82
CA TRP A 101 6.17 22.84 -13.52
C TRP A 101 4.91 23.68 -13.25
N SER A 102 4.25 24.16 -14.30
CA SER A 102 3.04 25.00 -14.21
C SER A 102 1.72 24.22 -14.36
N ALA A 103 1.74 22.96 -14.79
CA ALA A 103 0.54 22.19 -15.09
C ALA A 103 0.83 20.68 -15.11
N GLY A 104 -0.06 19.89 -14.51
CA GLY A 104 0.01 18.42 -14.58
C GLY A 104 -0.27 17.86 -15.98
N PHE A 105 0.23 16.66 -16.25
CA PHE A 105 0.15 15.95 -17.53
C PHE A 105 -1.27 15.88 -18.09
N GLN A 106 -2.27 15.71 -17.21
CA GLN A 106 -3.68 15.62 -17.59
C GLN A 106 -4.18 16.82 -18.42
N HIS A 107 -3.64 18.02 -18.19
CA HIS A 107 -4.03 19.20 -18.95
C HIS A 107 -3.55 19.12 -20.41
N PHE A 108 -2.34 18.61 -20.62
CA PHE A 108 -1.76 18.39 -21.94
C PHE A 108 -2.46 17.25 -22.66
N TRP A 109 -2.77 16.15 -21.97
CA TRP A 109 -3.53 15.04 -22.53
C TRP A 109 -4.92 15.50 -22.99
N LEU A 110 -5.67 16.24 -22.16
CA LEU A 110 -6.98 16.79 -22.53
C LEU A 110 -6.90 17.76 -23.72
N ALA A 111 -5.89 18.64 -23.75
CA ALA A 111 -5.67 19.54 -24.89
C ALA A 111 -5.24 18.78 -26.16
N GLY A 112 -4.54 17.65 -26.02
CA GLY A 112 -4.24 16.74 -27.12
C GLY A 112 -5.51 16.10 -27.68
N ARG A 113 -6.43 15.66 -26.81
CA ARG A 113 -7.70 15.07 -27.23
C ARG A 113 -8.54 16.01 -28.09
N SER A 114 -8.61 17.30 -27.75
CA SER A 114 -9.33 18.29 -28.57
C SER A 114 -8.67 18.52 -29.94
N LYS A 115 -7.41 18.10 -30.12
CA LYS A 115 -6.64 18.16 -31.36
C LYS A 115 -6.53 16.80 -32.07
N GLY A 116 -7.30 15.79 -31.64
CA GLY A 116 -7.37 14.48 -32.31
C GLY A 116 -6.42 13.42 -31.76
N HIS A 117 -5.73 13.65 -30.64
CA HIS A 117 -4.99 12.58 -29.94
C HIS A 117 -5.96 11.54 -29.36
N GLN A 118 -5.77 10.26 -29.72
CA GLN A 118 -6.71 9.18 -29.38
C GLN A 118 -6.19 8.19 -28.34
N GLN A 119 -4.93 8.31 -27.86
CA GLN A 119 -4.43 7.31 -26.91
C GLN A 119 -5.14 7.44 -25.55
N PRO A 120 -5.52 6.31 -24.93
CA PRO A 120 -6.05 6.27 -23.57
C PRO A 120 -5.12 6.95 -22.56
N TYR A 121 -5.71 7.46 -21.48
CA TYR A 121 -4.92 8.02 -20.38
C TYR A 121 -4.08 6.94 -19.68
N ASP A 122 -4.65 5.74 -19.55
CA ASP A 122 -4.06 4.58 -18.87
C ASP A 122 -2.76 4.08 -19.54
N ASP A 123 -2.56 4.34 -20.84
CA ASP A 123 -1.31 4.01 -21.56
C ASP A 123 -0.10 4.81 -21.05
N TYR A 124 -0.35 5.88 -20.28
CA TYR A 124 0.67 6.74 -19.69
C TYR A 124 0.89 6.46 -18.21
N CYS A 125 0.16 5.52 -17.61
CA CYS A 125 0.30 5.13 -16.21
C CYS A 125 1.47 4.15 -16.06
N LEU A 126 2.46 4.50 -15.23
CA LEU A 126 3.62 3.66 -14.90
C LEU A 126 3.49 3.09 -13.48
#